data_AF-A0A846SWQ1-F1
#
_entry.id   AF-A0A846SWQ1-F1
#
_cell.length_a   1.000
_cell.length_b   1.000
_cell.length_c   1.000
_cell.angle_alpha   90.00
_cell.angle_beta   90.00
_cell.angle_gamma   90.00
#
_symmetry.space_group_name_H-M   'P 1'
#
loop_
_entity.id
_entity.type
_entity.pdbx_description
1 polymer ?
#
loop_
_entity_poly.entity_id
_entity_poly.type
_entity_poly.pdbx_seq_one_letter_code
_entity_poly.pdbx_strand_id
1 'polypeptide(L)' 'MKLTGVEVSVDTLKKVQPNTLLVVFSDKAGAIKVVQVDNDSIPKGEAFVRVNTSDSGQGGCWVCVNGCFEWYDPCP' A
#
# COMPACT_ATOMS: atom_id res chain seq x y z
N MET A 1 4.59 11.26 -9.25
CA MET A 1 4.50 11.50 -7.80
C MET A 1 5.52 10.65 -7.05
N LYS A 2 5.88 11.04 -5.83
CA LYS A 2 6.73 10.26 -4.94
C LYS A 2 5.93 9.93 -3.67
N LEU A 3 5.54 8.67 -3.51
CA LEU A 3 4.97 8.18 -2.26
C LEU A 3 5.99 8.38 -1.14
N THR A 4 5.56 8.94 -0.02
CA THR A 4 6.39 9.14 1.17
C THR A 4 5.88 8.26 2.30
N GLY A 5 6.80 7.86 3.17
CA GLY A 5 6.48 7.03 4.32
C GLY A 5 7.66 6.93 5.26
N VAL A 6 7.38 6.47 6.47
CA VAL A 6 8.36 6.29 7.53
C VAL A 6 8.33 4.84 8.01
N GLU A 7 9.50 4.27 8.28
CA GLU A 7 9.59 2.96 8.92
C GLU A 7 9.07 3.07 10.35
N VAL A 8 8.18 2.16 10.72
CA VAL A 8 7.57 2.08 12.05
C VAL A 8 7.79 0.70 12.65
N SER A 9 7.66 0.57 13.97
CA SER A 9 7.76 -0.73 14.64
C SER A 9 6.66 -1.68 14.15
N VAL A 10 7.01 -2.97 14.02
CA VAL A 10 6.06 -4.05 13.74
C VAL A 10 4.93 -4.13 14.77
N ASP A 11 5.18 -3.70 16.01
CA ASP A 11 4.15 -3.65 17.06
C ASP A 11 2.99 -2.72 16.73
N THR A 12 3.16 -1.78 15.80
CA THR A 12 2.09 -0.90 15.29
C THR A 12 0.93 -1.69 14.68
N LEU A 13 1.21 -2.88 14.12
CA LEU A 13 0.20 -3.77 13.56
C LEU A 13 -0.81 -4.28 14.61
N LYS A 14 -0.44 -4.29 15.90
CA LYS A 14 -1.34 -4.71 16.99
C LYS A 14 -2.41 -3.65 17.31
N LYS A 15 -2.18 -2.39 16.93
CA LYS A 15 -3.04 -1.23 17.23
C LYS A 15 -3.00 -0.22 16.09
N VAL A 16 -3.48 -0.64 14.92
CA VAL A 16 -3.55 0.22 13.74
C VAL A 16 -4.57 1.34 14.00
N GLN A 17 -4.14 2.59 13.87
CA GLN A 17 -5.03 3.74 13.99
C GLN A 17 -5.97 3.81 12.78
N PRO A 18 -7.20 4.33 12.94
CA PRO A 18 -8.08 4.59 11.80
C PRO A 18 -7.39 5.45 10.74
N ASN A 19 -7.78 5.27 9.47
CA ASN A 19 -7.23 6.01 8.33
C ASN A 19 -5.70 5.90 8.20
N THR A 20 -5.09 4.78 8.61
CA THR A 20 -3.65 4.54 8.43
C THR A 20 -3.43 3.52 7.33
N LEU A 21 -2.53 3.83 6.39
CA LEU A 21 -2.02 2.87 5.43
C LEU A 21 -0.64 2.36 5.87
N LEU A 22 -0.54 1.06 6.11
CA LEU A 22 0.72 0.38 6.43
C LEU A 22 1.08 -0.57 5.29
N VAL A 23 2.32 -0.48 4.80
CA VAL A 23 2.89 -1.44 3.86
C VAL A 23 3.84 -2.35 4.62
N VAL A 24 3.58 -3.65 4.56
CA VAL A 24 4.39 -4.68 5.22
C VAL A 24 5.24 -5.39 4.18
N PHE A 25 6.55 -5.32 4.36
CA PHE A 25 7.52 -6.05 3.54
C PHE A 25 8.05 -7.24 4.36
N SER A 26 8.00 -8.44 3.78
CA SER A 26 8.73 -9.59 4.30
C SER A 26 9.82 -9.95 3.29
N ASP A 27 11.05 -10.11 3.77
CA ASP A 27 12.11 -10.65 2.95
C ASP A 27 12.10 -12.20 2.94
N LYS A 28 13.03 -12.79 2.18
CA LYS A 28 13.18 -14.25 2.06
C LYS A 28 13.61 -14.94 3.36
N ALA A 29 14.17 -14.20 4.31
CA ALA A 29 14.57 -14.70 5.62
C ALA A 29 13.44 -14.56 6.66
N GLY A 30 12.31 -13.96 6.27
CA GLY A 30 11.16 -13.71 7.15
C GLY A 30 11.29 -12.45 8.01
N ALA A 31 12.27 -11.58 7.73
CA ALA A 31 12.36 -10.30 8.42
C ALA A 31 11.25 -9.36 7.92
N ILE A 32 10.55 -8.74 8.88
CA ILE A 32 9.41 -7.87 8.60
C ILE A 32 9.83 -6.41 8.74
N LYS A 33 9.53 -5.60 7.73
CA LYS A 33 9.56 -4.14 7.81
C LYS A 33 8.15 -3.60 7.62
N VAL A 34 7.79 -2.61 8.44
CA VAL A 34 6.51 -1.92 8.32
C VAL A 34 6.78 -0.46 8.00
N VAL A 35 6.18 0.02 6.91
CA VAL A 35 6.26 1.42 6.50
C VAL A 35 4.87 2.01 6.62
N GLN A 36 4.75 3.08 7.41
CA GLN A 36 3.56 3.90 7.43
C GLN A 36 3.62 4.91 6.28
N VAL A 37 2.64 4.82 5.38
CA VAL A 37 2.55 5.72 4.23
C VAL A 37 1.87 7.02 4.66
N ASP A 38 2.42 8.12 4.17
CA ASP A 38 1.78 9.43 4.29
C ASP A 38 0.59 9.51 3.32
N ASN A 39 -0.62 9.55 3.86
CA ASN A 39 -1.84 9.58 3.05
C ASN A 39 -1.93 10.78 2.11
N ASP A 40 -1.36 11.93 2.50
CA ASP A 40 -1.38 13.13 1.67
C ASP A 40 -0.46 13.00 0.45
N SER A 41 0.47 12.03 0.48
CA SER A 41 1.34 11.70 -0.65
C SER A 41 0.69 10.75 -1.67
N ILE A 42 -0.50 10.20 -1.37
CA ILE A 42 -1.19 9.24 -2.24
C ILE A 42 -1.99 9.99 -3.31
N PRO A 43 -1.77 9.70 -4.61
CA PRO A 43 -2.56 10.30 -5.68
C PRO A 43 -4.04 9.94 -5.53
N LYS A 44 -4.91 10.95 -5.65
CA LYS A 44 -6.36 10.76 -5.62
C LYS A 44 -6.83 10.29 -6.99
N GLY A 45 -7.62 9.21 -7.03
CA GLY A 45 -8.17 8.65 -8.26
C GLY A 45 -7.15 7.92 -9.14
N GLU A 46 -5.92 7.71 -8.68
CA GLU A 46 -4.91 6.91 -9.39
C GLU A 46 -4.43 5.72 -8.53
N ALA A 47 -3.90 4.71 -9.21
CA ALA A 47 -3.27 3.57 -8.55
C ALA A 47 -1.96 3.97 -7.86
N PHE A 48 -1.85 3.70 -6.57
CA PHE A 48 -0.63 3.96 -5.80
C PHE A 48 0.18 2.68 -5.49
N VAL A 49 -0.45 1.50 -5.53
CA VAL A 49 0.21 0.20 -5.54
C VAL A 49 -0.38 -0.64 -6.66
N ARG A 50 0.47 -1.16 -7.55
CA ARG A 50 0.11 -2.10 -8.61
C ARG A 50 0.74 -3.45 -8.33
N VAL A 51 -0.06 -4.51 -8.37
CA VAL A 51 0.42 -5.89 -8.27
C VAL A 51 0.42 -6.45 -9.68
N ASN A 52 1.60 -6.74 -10.22
CA ASN A 52 1.72 -7.37 -11.53
C ASN A 52 1.75 -8.89 -11.35
N THR A 53 1.06 -9.62 -12.23
CA THR A 53 1.25 -11.08 -12.35
C THR A 53 2.39 -11.37 -13.33
N SER A 54 3.08 -12.51 -13.16
CA SER A 54 4.31 -12.85 -13.89
C SER A 54 4.14 -12.94 -15.41
N ASP A 55 2.90 -13.08 -15.88
CA ASP A 55 2.59 -13.53 -17.24
C ASP A 55 1.85 -12.45 -18.03
N SER A 56 2.32 -11.20 -17.97
CA SER A 56 1.78 -10.05 -18.74
C SER A 56 0.29 -9.74 -18.52
N GLY A 57 -0.35 -10.37 -17.53
CA GLY A 57 -1.70 -10.04 -17.10
C GLY A 57 -1.70 -8.72 -16.34
N GLN A 58 -2.68 -7.86 -16.65
CA GLN A 58 -3.05 -6.78 -15.74
C GLN A 58 -3.44 -7.44 -14.41
N GLY A 59 -2.62 -7.26 -13.38
CA GLY A 59 -3.04 -7.57 -12.03
C GLY A 59 -3.78 -6.38 -11.42
N GLY A 60 -4.24 -6.53 -10.19
CA GLY A 60 -4.99 -5.48 -9.55
C GLY A 60 -4.14 -4.37 -8.94
N CYS A 61 -4.82 -3.31 -8.51
CA CYS A 61 -4.20 -2.17 -7.88
C CYS A 61 -5.06 -1.59 -6.77
N TRP A 62 -4.40 -0.92 -5.82
CA TRP A 62 -5.06 -0.10 -4.83
C TRP A 62 -5.19 1.34 -5.34
N VAL A 63 -6.42 1.86 -5.30
CA VAL A 63 -6.77 3.23 -5.69
C VAL A 63 -7.38 3.95 -4.48
N CYS A 64 -7.01 5.21 -4.27
CA CYS A 64 -7.65 6.06 -3.27
C CYS A 64 -8.82 6.83 -3.92
N VAL A 65 -10.05 6.43 -3.62
CA VAL A 65 -11.28 7.04 -4.11
C VAL A 65 -12.02 7.68 -2.93
N ASN A 66 -12.23 9.00 -2.99
CA ASN A 66 -12.91 9.75 -1.93
C ASN A 66 -12.36 9.53 -0.50
N GLY A 67 -11.05 9.26 -0.38
CA GLY A 67 -10.40 8.99 0.91
C GLY A 67 -10.50 7.54 1.39
N CYS A 68 -11.16 6.67 0.62
CA CYS A 68 -11.22 5.23 0.85
C CYS A 68 -10.21 4.51 -0.07
N PHE A 69 -9.57 3.47 0.46
CA PHE A 69 -8.71 2.59 -0.33
C PHE A 69 -9.53 1.43 -0.88
N GLU A 70 -9.59 1.34 -2.21
CA GLU A 70 -10.33 0.32 -2.92
C GLU A 70 -9.40 -0.50 -3.81
N TRP A 71 -9.65 -1.81 -3.88
CA TRP A 71 -8.93 -2.72 -4.75
C TRP A 71 -9.67 -2.86 -6.09
N TYR A 72 -8.95 -2.69 -7.19
CA TYR A 72 -9.45 -2.86 -8.55
C TYR A 72 -8.70 -3.98 -9.26
N ASP A 73 -9.41 -4.91 -9.88
CA ASP A 73 -8.86 -5.99 -10.72
C ASP A 73 -9.81 -6.26 -11.92
N PRO A 74 -9.45 -5.91 -13.16
CA PRO A 74 -8.16 -5.33 -13.56
C PRO A 74 -7.99 -3.88 -13.06
N CYS A 75 -6.74 -3.43 -12.94
CA CYS A 75 -6.46 -2.03 -12.65
C CYS A 75 -7.02 -1.12 -13.78
N PRO A 76 -7.79 -0.06 -13.47
CA PRO A 76 -8.38 0.84 -14.46
C PRO A 76 -7.34 1.67 -15.24
#